data_AF-A0A7V9L0R4-F1
#
_entry.id   AF-A0A7V9L0R4-F1
#
_cell.length_a   1.000
_cell.length_b   1.000
_cell.length_c   1.000
_cell.angle_alpha   90.00
_cell.angle_beta   90.00
_cell.angle_gamma   90.00
#
_symmetry.space_group_name_H-M   'P 1'
#
loop_
_entity.id
_entity.type
_entity.pdbx_description
1 polymer ?
#
loop_
_entity_poly.entity_id
_entity_poly.type
_entity_poly.pdbx_seq_one_letter_code
_entity_poly.pdbx_strand_id
1 'polypeptide(L)' 'MIDDFLSDAGRRMDKSVEAAAHELNTVRTGRASAALLERIQVDYYGQKTPLQQLATTNVPEPRLLT' A
#
# COMPACT_ATOMS: atom_id res chain seq x y z
N MET A 1 15.54 21.55 -23.18
CA MET A 1 14.16 21.63 -23.72
C MET A 1 13.62 20.26 -24.14
N ILE A 2 14.29 19.49 -25.01
CA ILE A 2 13.90 18.09 -25.30
C ILE A 2 14.23 17.17 -24.11
N ASP A 3 15.41 17.34 -23.51
CA ASP A 3 15.84 16.51 -22.36
C ASP A 3 14.93 16.70 -21.13
N ASP A 4 14.46 17.93 -20.90
CA ASP A 4 13.52 18.23 -19.81
C ASP A 4 12.17 17.53 -20.03
N PHE A 5 11.72 17.45 -21.29
CA PHE A 5 10.48 16.75 -21.65
C PHE A 5 10.62 15.24 -21.48
N LEU A 6 11.76 14.66 -21.87
CA LEU A 6 12.07 13.25 -21.66
C LEU A 6 12.16 12.91 -20.16
N SER A 7 12.77 13.79 -19.36
CA SER A 7 12.86 13.65 -17.91
C SER A 7 11.47 13.71 -17.24
N ASP A 8 10.61 14.65 -17.62
CA ASP A 8 9.25 14.72 -17.08
C ASP A 8 8.39 13.51 -17.50
N ALA A 9 8.53 13.06 -18.74
CA ALA A 9 7.88 11.85 -19.22
C ALA A 9 8.31 10.62 -18.41
N GLY A 10 9.61 10.44 -18.17
CA GLY A 10 10.14 9.36 -17.34
C GLY A 10 9.56 9.39 -15.93
N ARG A 11 9.59 10.55 -15.27
CA ARG A 11 9.02 10.74 -13.93
C ARG A 11 7.52 10.39 -13.86
N ARG A 12 6.75 10.72 -14.90
CA ARG A 12 5.31 10.38 -14.98
C ARG A 12 5.07 8.89 -15.20
N MET A 13 5.93 8.24 -16.00
CA MET A 13 5.88 6.79 -16.20
C MET A 13 6.20 6.07 -14.90
N ASP A 14 7.26 6.46 -14.20
CA ASP A 14 7.66 5.87 -12.92
C ASP A 14 6.54 5.99 -11.88
N LYS A 15 5.93 7.18 -11.77
CA LYS A 15 4.77 7.38 -10.89
C LYS A 15 3.59 6.49 -11.24
N SER A 16 3.35 6.23 -12.53
CA SER A 16 2.26 5.36 -12.98
C SER A 16 2.54 3.90 -12.62
N VAL A 17 3.79 3.44 -12.77
CA VAL A 17 4.23 2.10 -12.35
C VAL A 17 4.11 1.94 -10.83
N GLU A 18 4.53 2.95 -10.07
CA GLU A 18 4.42 2.97 -8.61
C GLU A 18 2.95 2.88 -8.16
N ALA A 19 2.07 3.65 -8.78
CA ALA A 19 0.63 3.59 -8.51
C ALA A 19 0.05 2.20 -8.80
N ALA A 20 0.41 1.60 -9.95
CA ALA A 20 -0.04 0.26 -10.31
C ALA A 20 0.47 -0.80 -9.31
N ALA A 21 1.74 -0.71 -8.89
CA ALA A 21 2.31 -1.60 -7.89
C ALA A 21 1.59 -1.46 -6.54
N HIS A 22 1.27 -0.23 -6.12
CA HIS A 22 0.51 0.02 -4.90
C HIS A 22 -0.89 -0.58 -4.97
N GLU A 23 -1.60 -0.43 -6.09
CA GLU A 23 -2.91 -1.05 -6.28
C GLU A 23 -2.83 -2.58 -6.21
N LEU A 24 -1.87 -3.20 -6.90
CA LEU A 24 -1.69 -4.65 -6.90
C LEU A 24 -1.34 -5.21 -5.51
N ASN A 25 -0.59 -4.48 -4.69
CA ASN A 25 -0.28 -4.89 -3.31
C ASN A 25 -1.52 -4.98 -2.41
N THR A 26 -2.58 -4.25 -2.75
CA THR A 26 -3.84 -4.28 -1.99
C THR A 26 -4.79 -5.38 -2.49
N VAL A 27 -4.46 -6.06 -3.59
CA VAL A 27 -5.24 -7.17 -4.11
C VAL A 27 -4.95 -8.45 -3.32
N ARG A 28 -6.00 -9.15 -2.89
CA ARG A 28 -5.89 -10.40 -2.14
C ARG A 28 -5.44 -11.55 -3.06
N THR A 29 -4.17 -11.93 -2.98
CA THR A 29 -3.55 -12.98 -3.82
C THR A 29 -3.50 -14.36 -3.15
N GLY A 30 -4.16 -14.54 -1.99
CA GLY A 30 -4.18 -15.82 -1.25
C GLY A 30 -2.97 -16.05 -0.35
N ARG A 31 -1.99 -15.14 -0.36
CA ARG A 31 -0.94 -15.02 0.67
C ARG A 31 -1.32 -13.92 1.65
N ALA A 32 -1.05 -14.15 2.93
CA ALA A 32 -1.13 -13.14 3.97
C ALA A 32 -0.16 -12.00 3.66
N SER A 33 -0.67 -10.76 3.68
CA SER A 33 0.10 -9.54 3.49
C SER A 33 -0.43 -8.49 4.45
N ALA A 34 0.45 -7.85 5.20
CA ALA A 34 0.09 -6.74 6.10
C ALA A 34 -0.49 -5.55 5.33
N ALA A 35 -0.14 -5.40 4.05
CA ALA A 35 -0.67 -4.36 3.15
C ALA A 35 -2.19 -4.49 2.89
N LEU A 36 -2.81 -5.63 3.24
CA LEU A 36 -4.27 -5.77 3.18
C LEU A 36 -4.98 -5.03 4.31
N LEU A 37 -4.29 -4.80 5.43
CA LEU A 37 -4.86 -4.19 6.63
C LEU A 37 -4.71 -2.66 6.64
N GLU A 38 -3.90 -2.06 5.77
CA GLU A 38 -3.67 -0.60 5.76
C GLU A 38 -4.94 0.19 5.38
N ARG A 39 -5.85 -0.44 4.61
CA ARG A 39 -7.15 0.16 4.24
C ARG A 39 -8.19 0.07 5.36
N ILE A 40 -7.90 -0.62 6.46
CA ILE A 40 -8.85 -0.80 7.56
C ILE A 40 -8.68 0.36 8.55
N GLN A 41 -9.75 1.16 8.64
CA GLN A 41 -9.90 2.19 9.65
C GLN A 41 -10.75 1.67 10.80
N VAL A 42 -10.28 1.88 12.01
CA VAL A 42 -10.98 1.53 13.25
C VAL A 42 -11.44 2.81 13.92
N ASP A 43 -12.65 2.80 14.47
CA ASP A 43 -13.11 3.89 15.32
C ASP A 43 -12.36 3.81 16.66
N TYR A 44 -11.47 4.78 16.87
CA TYR A 44 -10.72 4.94 18.10
C TYR A 44 -11.15 6.24 18.76
N TYR A 45 -12.01 6.13 19.79
CA TYR A 45 -12.57 7.26 20.53
C TYR A 45 -13.28 8.31 19.65
N GLY A 46 -14.04 7.87 18.64
CA GLY A 46 -14.83 8.75 17.76
C GLY A 46 -14.05 9.28 16.55
N GLN A 47 -12.79 8.87 16.37
CA GLN A 47 -11.99 9.19 15.18
C GLN A 47 -11.62 7.93 14.42
N LYS A 48 -11.67 8.00 13.08
CA LYS A 48 -11.25 6.91 12.21
C LYS A 48 -9.72 6.88 12.13
N THR A 49 -9.12 5.93 12.84
CA THR A 49 -7.67 5.75 12.91
C THR A 49 -7.25 4.50 12.13
N PRO A 50 -6.17 4.55 11.33
CA PRO A 50 -5.65 3.38 10.65
C PRO A 50 -5.24 2.29 11.65
N LEU A 51 -5.61 1.03 11.37
CA LEU A 51 -5.32 -0.10 12.26
C LEU A 51 -3.81 -0.26 12.56
N GLN A 52 -2.94 0.03 11.59
CA GLN A 52 -1.47 -0.05 11.74
C GLN A 52 -0.92 0.85 12.85
N GLN A 53 -1.59 1.95 13.19
CA GLN A 53 -1.15 2.85 14.26
C GLN A 53 -1.56 2.34 15.65
N LEU A 54 -2.49 1.37 15.69
CA LEU A 54 -3.04 0.81 16.93
C LEU A 54 -2.47 -0.58 17.24
N ALA A 55 -2.04 -1.32 16.22
CA ALA A 55 -1.51 -2.67 16.37
C ALA A 55 -0.36 -2.95 15.41
N THR A 56 0.64 -3.71 15.87
CA THR A 56 1.73 -4.21 15.04
C THR A 56 1.28 -5.47 14.32
N THR A 57 1.21 -5.44 13.00
CA THR A 57 0.80 -6.60 12.17
C THR A 57 2.03 -7.29 11.58
N ASN A 58 2.20 -8.58 11.86
CA ASN A 58 3.24 -9.45 11.33
C ASN A 58 2.64 -10.61 10.52
N VAL A 59 3.41 -11.10 9.54
CA VAL A 59 3.05 -12.26 8.71
C VAL A 59 4.07 -13.37 9.00
N PRO A 60 3.90 -14.17 10.07
CA PRO A 60 4.83 -15.25 10.39
C PRO A 60 4.74 -16.40 9.38
N GLU A 61 3.56 -16.62 8.78
CA GLU A 61 3.32 -17.68 7.79
C GLU A 61 2.46 -17.18 6.62
N PRO A 62 2.54 -17.78 5.42
CA PRO A 62 1.82 -17.31 4.24
C PRO A 62 0.29 -17.27 4.33
N ARG A 63 -0.32 -17.83 5.38
CA ARG A 63 -1.78 -17.84 5.60
C ARG A 63 -2.20 -17.25 6.94
N LEU A 64 -1.25 -16.79 7.77
CA LEU A 64 -1.51 -16.32 9.13
C LEU A 64 -1.04 -14.88 9.28
N LEU A 65 -1.92 -14.04 9.83
CA LEU A 65 -1.66 -12.65 10.21
C LEU A 65 -1.79 -12.55 11.73
N THR A 66 -0.80 -11.96 12.40
CA THR A 66 -0.78 -11.71 13.84
C THR A 66 -0.57 -10.25 14.13
#